data_AF-S7W594-F1
#
_entry.id   AF-S7W594-F1
#
_cell.length_a   1.000
_cell.length_b   1.000
_cell.length_c   1.000
_cell.angle_alpha   90.00
_cell.angle_beta   90.00
_cell.angle_gamma   90.00
#
_symmetry.space_group_name_H-M   'P 1'
#
loop_
_entity.id
_entity.type
_entity.pdbx_description
1 polymer ?
#
loop_
_entity_poly.entity_id
_entity_poly.type
_entity_poly.pdbx_seq_one_letter_code
_entity_poly.pdbx_strand_id
1 'polypeptide(L)'
;MKHPMTIVKDFRTKVFNMLEEYDNKPLNLLIAGGSVLYCLEHPQVLNLNTKQWNIYFCDERITTNPEDLNYVQAALFHSNTSAKMHILCEENKQEYIDVYKKIDLCFMGIGNDGHIASIFPNSSILDSENLLEQINNSPKPPPHRITVTIKFLNGIKKIFFLLPMVGGKKKSISKPHSSILERLKTEYEVFYQG
;
A
#
# COMPACT_ATOMS: atom_id res chain seq x y z
N MET A 1 -4.45 -18.61 11.95
CA MET A 1 -5.58 -17.67 12.09
C MET A 1 -6.37 -17.69 10.78
N LYS A 2 -7.71 -17.70 10.84
CA LYS A 2 -8.55 -17.60 9.64
C LYS A 2 -8.57 -16.13 9.23
N HIS A 3 -7.97 -15.81 8.09
CA HIS A 3 -7.99 -14.44 7.55
C HIS A 3 -9.28 -14.27 6.75
N PRO A 4 -10.21 -13.38 7.16
CA PRO A 4 -11.48 -13.22 6.47
C PRO A 4 -11.22 -12.72 5.05
N MET A 5 -11.73 -13.49 4.09
CA MET A 5 -11.76 -13.13 2.70
C MET A 5 -13.14 -12.59 2.40
N THR A 6 -13.23 -11.32 2.03
CA THR A 6 -14.50 -10.65 1.76
C THR A 6 -14.62 -10.38 0.27
N ILE A 7 -15.68 -10.92 -0.34
CA ILE A 7 -16.05 -10.62 -1.72
C ILE A 7 -16.82 -9.30 -1.73
N VAL A 8 -16.35 -8.34 -2.53
CA VAL A 8 -16.89 -6.99 -2.61
C VAL A 8 -17.36 -6.74 -4.03
N LYS A 9 -18.66 -6.48 -4.22
CA LYS A 9 -19.23 -6.18 -5.54
C LYS A 9 -18.87 -4.77 -5.99
N ASP A 10 -19.09 -3.78 -5.13
CA ASP A 10 -18.73 -2.39 -5.38
C ASP A 10 -17.42 -2.04 -4.67
N PHE A 11 -16.32 -2.40 -5.34
CA PHE A 11 -14.99 -2.40 -4.76
C PHE A 11 -14.50 -1.00 -4.37
N ARG A 12 -14.72 -0.02 -5.25
CA ARG A 12 -14.28 1.37 -5.02
C ARG A 12 -15.14 2.06 -3.98
N THR A 13 -16.45 1.81 -3.96
CA THR A 13 -17.32 2.31 -2.89
C THR A 13 -16.92 1.74 -1.53
N LYS A 14 -16.55 0.46 -1.44
CA LYS A 14 -16.07 -0.12 -0.18
C LYS A 14 -14.80 0.59 0.35
N VAL A 15 -13.84 0.87 -0.54
CA VAL A 15 -12.61 1.59 -0.17
C VAL A 15 -12.91 3.04 0.18
N PHE A 16 -13.78 3.70 -0.59
CA PHE A 16 -14.26 5.05 -0.29
C PHE A 16 -14.90 5.14 1.09
N ASN A 17 -15.80 4.23 1.46
CA ASN A 17 -16.47 4.26 2.76
C ASN A 17 -15.47 4.18 3.92
N MET A 18 -14.36 3.45 3.76
CA MET A 18 -13.31 3.40 4.79
C MET A 18 -12.57 4.73 4.92
N LEU A 19 -12.39 5.44 3.80
CA LEU A 19 -11.79 6.77 3.78
C LEU A 19 -12.77 7.84 4.30
N GLU A 20 -14.07 7.70 4.02
CA GLU A 20 -15.14 8.60 4.47
C GLU A 20 -15.24 8.66 6.00
N GLU A 21 -14.89 7.59 6.72
CA GLU A 21 -14.80 7.60 8.19
C GLU A 21 -13.84 8.67 8.74
N TYR A 22 -12.90 9.14 7.89
CA TYR A 22 -11.89 10.16 8.18
C TYR A 22 -12.22 11.54 7.58
N ASP A 23 -13.44 11.76 7.10
CA ASP A 23 -13.88 13.09 6.69
C ASP A 23 -13.71 14.09 7.86
N ASN A 24 -13.02 15.20 7.59
CA ASN A 24 -12.69 16.25 8.55
C ASN A 24 -11.87 15.76 9.77
N LYS A 25 -11.19 14.61 9.67
CA LYS A 25 -10.34 14.03 10.72
C LYS A 25 -8.91 13.79 10.23
N PRO A 26 -7.91 13.72 11.12
CA PRO A 26 -6.56 13.28 10.76
C PRO A 26 -6.56 11.84 10.28
N LEU A 27 -5.74 11.56 9.25
CA LEU A 27 -5.53 10.21 8.71
C LEU A 27 -4.07 10.05 8.29
N ASN A 28 -3.36 9.04 8.81
CA ASN A 28 -2.11 8.57 8.24
C ASN A 28 -2.39 7.31 7.40
N LEU A 29 -2.50 7.50 6.09
CA LEU A 29 -2.80 6.43 5.14
C LEU A 29 -1.50 5.94 4.49
N LEU A 30 -1.22 4.64 4.57
CA LEU A 30 -0.12 4.00 3.85
C LEU A 30 -0.66 3.22 2.65
N ILE A 31 -0.24 3.56 1.43
CA ILE A 31 -0.73 2.94 0.19
C ILE A 31 0.38 2.27 -0.61
N ALA A 32 0.06 1.18 -1.30
CA ALA A 32 0.88 0.67 -2.39
C ALA A 32 0.50 1.33 -3.72
N GLY A 33 1.38 1.22 -4.72
CA GLY A 33 1.08 1.64 -6.08
C GLY A 33 0.23 0.63 -6.88
N GLY A 34 0.27 0.77 -8.21
CA GLY A 34 -0.38 -0.16 -9.14
C GLY A 34 -1.91 -0.21 -8.95
N SER A 35 -2.48 -1.42 -8.90
CA SER A 35 -3.93 -1.61 -8.85
C SER A 35 -4.61 -1.02 -7.60
N VAL A 36 -3.85 -0.74 -6.53
CA VAL A 36 -4.39 -0.07 -5.34
C VAL A 36 -4.81 1.36 -5.66
N LEU A 37 -4.06 2.07 -6.52
CA LEU A 37 -4.36 3.46 -6.87
C LEU A 37 -5.74 3.59 -7.54
N TYR A 38 -6.05 2.66 -8.44
CA TYR A 38 -7.40 2.54 -9.04
C TYR A 38 -8.52 2.38 -7.99
N CYS A 39 -8.23 1.74 -6.86
CA CYS A 39 -9.22 1.53 -5.81
C CYS A 39 -9.54 2.83 -5.05
N LEU A 40 -8.63 3.80 -5.06
CA LEU A 40 -8.76 5.10 -4.41
C LEU A 40 -9.55 6.10 -5.28
N GLU A 41 -9.70 5.81 -6.57
CA GLU A 41 -10.38 6.68 -7.53
C GLU A 41 -11.90 6.55 -7.43
N HIS A 42 -12.49 7.25 -6.46
CA HIS A 42 -13.93 7.36 -6.29
C HIS A 42 -14.38 8.83 -6.41
N PRO A 43 -15.41 9.16 -7.23
CA PRO A 43 -15.83 10.55 -7.45
C PRO A 43 -16.22 11.29 -6.16
N GLN A 44 -16.76 10.58 -5.16
CA GLN A 44 -17.18 11.19 -3.90
C GLN A 44 -16.01 11.61 -3.00
N VAL A 45 -14.76 11.21 -3.29
CA VAL A 45 -13.58 11.70 -2.55
C VAL A 45 -13.48 13.23 -2.61
N LEU A 46 -13.96 13.85 -3.71
CA LEU A 46 -14.03 15.31 -3.87
C LEU A 46 -14.90 16.02 -2.83
N ASN A 47 -15.79 15.29 -2.16
CA ASN A 47 -16.67 15.83 -1.13
C ASN A 47 -16.05 15.77 0.27
N LEU A 48 -14.90 15.09 0.44
CA LEU A 48 -14.25 14.91 1.74
C LEU A 48 -13.31 16.08 2.07
N ASN A 49 -13.33 16.52 3.31
CA ASN A 49 -12.31 17.43 3.84
C ASN A 49 -11.06 16.64 4.26
N THR A 50 -10.08 16.59 3.36
CA THR A 50 -8.86 15.77 3.47
C THR A 50 -7.61 16.56 3.89
N LYS A 51 -7.78 17.81 4.38
CA LYS A 51 -6.64 18.71 4.73
C LYS A 51 -5.71 18.16 5.82
N GLN A 52 -6.21 17.25 6.66
CA GLN A 52 -5.45 16.64 7.76
C GLN A 52 -4.93 15.24 7.42
N TRP A 53 -5.04 14.82 6.16
CA TRP A 53 -4.56 13.52 5.72
C TRP A 53 -3.09 13.59 5.31
N ASN A 54 -2.32 12.60 5.75
CA ASN A 54 -0.95 12.33 5.33
C ASN A 54 -0.94 10.97 4.61
N ILE A 55 -0.48 10.97 3.37
CA ILE A 55 -0.46 9.78 2.51
C ILE A 55 0.99 9.35 2.29
N TYR A 56 1.30 8.13 2.68
CA TYR A 56 2.62 7.51 2.60
C TYR A 56 2.59 6.36 1.59
N PHE A 57 3.75 6.02 1.01
CA PHE A 57 3.89 4.92 0.06
C PHE A 57 4.60 3.73 0.71
N CYS A 58 4.09 2.51 0.50
CA CYS A 58 4.70 1.27 1.00
C CYS A 58 6.09 1.03 0.39
N ASP A 59 6.24 1.40 -0.87
CA ASP A 59 7.46 1.31 -1.63
C ASP A 59 7.49 2.37 -2.71
N GLU A 60 8.68 2.66 -3.22
CA GLU A 60 8.88 3.53 -4.36
C GLU A 60 10.06 3.06 -5.22
N ARG A 61 10.02 3.41 -6.51
CA ARG A 61 11.04 3.08 -7.49
C ARG A 61 12.10 4.16 -7.43
N ILE A 62 13.37 3.77 -7.42
CA ILE A 62 14.50 4.69 -7.55
C ILE A 62 14.88 4.72 -9.02
N THR A 63 14.43 5.75 -9.72
CA THR A 63 14.42 5.80 -11.19
C THR A 63 14.44 7.25 -11.68
N THR A 64 14.99 7.46 -12.87
CA THR A 64 14.95 8.75 -13.56
C THR A 64 13.71 8.92 -14.43
N ASN A 65 12.95 7.85 -14.67
CA ASN A 65 11.69 7.90 -15.41
C ASN A 65 10.52 8.19 -14.44
N PRO A 66 9.88 9.37 -14.51
CA PRO A 66 8.81 9.72 -13.57
C PRO A 66 7.59 8.79 -13.65
N GLU A 67 7.32 8.19 -14.81
CA GLU A 67 6.15 7.30 -14.99
C GLU A 67 6.23 6.02 -14.16
N ASP A 68 7.45 5.62 -13.78
CA ASP A 68 7.68 4.48 -12.91
C ASP A 68 7.37 4.78 -11.44
N LEU A 69 7.20 6.04 -11.05
CA LEU A 69 6.97 6.44 -9.66
C LEU A 69 5.52 6.18 -9.25
N ASN A 70 5.34 5.49 -8.12
CA ASN A 70 4.03 5.33 -7.49
C ASN A 70 3.41 6.70 -7.17
N TYR A 71 4.22 7.67 -6.74
CA TYR A 71 3.78 9.05 -6.52
C TYR A 71 3.16 9.69 -7.77
N VAL A 72 3.83 9.58 -8.93
CA VAL A 72 3.33 10.15 -10.19
C VAL A 72 2.07 9.43 -10.65
N GLN A 73 2.04 8.11 -10.52
CA GLN A 73 0.85 7.30 -10.85
C GLN A 73 -0.36 7.64 -9.95
N ALA A 74 -0.14 8.16 -8.74
CA ALA A 74 -1.19 8.58 -7.82
C ALA A 74 -1.76 9.99 -8.12
N ALA A 75 -1.38 10.62 -9.23
CA ALA A 75 -1.75 12.00 -9.55
C ALA A 75 -3.24 12.29 -9.50
N LEU A 76 -4.10 11.38 -9.96
CA LEU A 76 -5.56 11.59 -9.93
C LEU A 76 -6.12 11.59 -8.50
N PHE A 77 -5.64 10.69 -7.64
CA PHE A 77 -6.03 10.69 -6.22
C PHE A 77 -5.48 11.94 -5.51
N HIS A 78 -4.25 12.33 -5.82
CA HIS A 78 -3.65 13.55 -5.31
C HIS A 78 -4.44 14.80 -5.71
N SER A 79 -4.82 14.95 -6.99
CA SER A 79 -5.57 16.12 -7.45
C SER A 79 -6.99 16.23 -6.86
N ASN A 80 -7.55 15.10 -6.40
CA ASN A 80 -8.89 15.04 -5.82
C ASN A 80 -8.89 15.17 -4.30
N THR A 81 -7.73 15.38 -3.66
CA THR A 81 -7.61 15.57 -2.22
C THR A 81 -6.78 16.81 -1.91
N SER A 82 -6.90 17.32 -0.68
CA SER A 82 -5.99 18.32 -0.10
C SER A 82 -4.96 17.66 0.83
N ALA A 83 -4.76 16.34 0.69
CA ALA A 83 -3.88 15.55 1.54
C ALA A 83 -2.42 15.84 1.24
N LYS A 84 -1.55 15.76 2.26
CA LYS A 84 -0.10 15.82 2.07
C LYS A 84 0.41 14.46 1.61
N MET A 85 1.13 14.43 0.49
CA MET A 85 1.75 13.21 -0.06
C MET A 85 3.22 13.14 0.35
N HIS A 86 3.66 11.99 0.84
CA HIS A 86 5.01 11.74 1.35
C HIS A 86 5.70 10.66 0.50
N ILE A 87 6.44 11.09 -0.52
CA ILE A 87 7.17 10.18 -1.42
C ILE A 87 8.23 9.44 -0.61
N LEU A 88 8.27 8.11 -0.64
CA LEU A 88 9.31 7.36 0.08
C LEU A 88 10.65 7.52 -0.65
N CYS A 89 11.64 8.13 0.00
CA CYS A 89 13.01 8.26 -0.49
C CYS A 89 14.01 8.14 0.66
N GLU A 90 15.31 8.16 0.36
CA GLU A 90 16.35 8.05 1.39
C GLU A 90 16.30 9.23 2.36
N GLU A 91 16.04 10.42 1.83
CA GLU A 91 16.13 11.69 2.52
C GLU A 91 15.01 11.86 3.57
N ASN A 92 13.88 11.17 3.42
CA ASN A 92 12.74 11.27 4.35
C ASN A 92 12.46 10.00 5.16
N LYS A 93 13.40 9.04 5.20
CA LYS A 93 13.26 7.82 6.01
C LYS A 93 12.85 8.09 7.47
N GLN A 94 13.36 9.16 8.08
CA GLN A 94 13.03 9.49 9.46
C GLN A 94 11.54 9.77 9.65
N GLU A 95 10.88 10.41 8.68
CA GLU A 95 9.44 10.67 8.74
C GLU A 95 8.62 9.38 8.81
N TYR A 96 9.04 8.36 8.06
CA TYR A 96 8.44 7.03 8.08
C TYR A 96 8.68 6.31 9.42
N ILE A 97 9.88 6.45 9.99
CA ILE A 97 10.22 5.89 11.32
C ILE A 97 9.40 6.55 12.43
N ASP A 98 9.07 7.83 12.32
CA ASP A 98 8.30 8.55 13.34
C ASP A 98 6.79 8.23 13.30
N VAL A 99 6.30 7.76 12.14
CA VAL A 99 4.87 7.54 11.88
C VAL A 99 4.46 6.06 11.81
N TYR A 100 5.37 5.07 11.69
CA TYR A 100 4.96 3.67 11.42
C TYR A 100 3.94 3.10 12.42
N LYS A 101 4.02 3.46 13.71
CA LYS A 101 3.03 3.03 14.73
C LYS A 101 1.75 3.87 14.77
N LYS A 102 1.68 4.92 13.97
CA LYS A 102 0.57 5.88 13.85
C LYS A 102 -0.16 5.74 12.52
N ILE A 103 0.16 4.73 11.70
CA ILE A 103 -0.59 4.41 10.48
C ILE A 103 -1.98 3.93 10.87
N ASP A 104 -2.98 4.64 10.38
CA ASP A 104 -4.40 4.38 10.66
C ASP A 104 -4.97 3.34 9.69
N LEU A 105 -4.65 3.48 8.41
CA LEU A 105 -5.05 2.59 7.34
C LEU A 105 -3.85 2.20 6.48
N CYS A 106 -3.77 0.93 6.09
CA CYS A 106 -2.76 0.44 5.17
C CYS A 106 -3.42 -0.35 4.05
N PHE A 107 -3.28 0.14 2.81
CA PHE A 107 -3.85 -0.46 1.60
C PHE A 107 -2.75 -1.00 0.71
N MET A 108 -2.70 -2.32 0.56
CA MET A 108 -1.67 -3.00 -0.24
C MET A 108 -2.26 -3.89 -1.31
N GLY A 109 -1.57 -3.98 -2.44
CA GLY A 109 -1.81 -5.03 -3.43
C GLY A 109 -1.02 -6.28 -3.09
N ILE A 110 -1.38 -7.39 -3.74
CA ILE A 110 -0.57 -8.61 -3.76
C ILE A 110 -0.15 -8.88 -5.20
N GLY A 111 1.13 -9.08 -5.43
CA GLY A 111 1.66 -9.45 -6.74
C GLY A 111 1.28 -10.87 -7.17
N ASN A 112 1.44 -11.18 -8.46
CA ASN A 112 1.13 -12.53 -9.00
C ASN A 112 2.04 -13.65 -8.45
N ASP A 113 3.17 -13.29 -7.88
CA ASP A 113 4.13 -14.12 -7.13
C ASP A 113 3.91 -14.05 -5.61
N GLY A 114 2.91 -13.31 -5.14
CA GLY A 114 2.60 -13.15 -3.72
C GLY A 114 3.43 -12.10 -2.99
N HIS A 115 4.24 -11.29 -3.68
CA HIS A 115 4.95 -10.16 -3.06
C HIS A 115 3.97 -9.08 -2.57
N ILE A 116 4.40 -8.31 -1.58
CA ILE A 116 3.71 -7.12 -1.06
C ILE A 116 4.72 -5.96 -0.99
N ALA A 117 4.32 -4.72 -1.27
CA ALA A 117 5.26 -3.60 -1.44
C ALA A 117 6.40 -4.00 -2.40
N SER A 118 7.66 -3.91 -2.00
CA SER A 118 8.78 -4.57 -2.69
C SER A 118 9.43 -5.71 -1.89
N ILE A 119 8.66 -6.37 -1.02
CA ILE A 119 9.07 -7.54 -0.25
C ILE A 119 8.75 -8.81 -1.05
N PHE A 120 9.77 -9.40 -1.69
CA PHE A 120 9.61 -10.55 -2.57
C PHE A 120 9.72 -11.91 -1.84
N PRO A 121 9.07 -12.97 -2.37
CA PRO A 121 9.18 -14.33 -1.83
C PRO A 121 10.63 -14.78 -1.63
N ASN A 122 10.91 -15.44 -0.51
CA ASN A 122 12.21 -16.04 -0.15
C ASN A 122 13.44 -15.09 -0.26
N SER A 123 13.23 -13.78 -0.23
CA SER A 123 14.31 -12.79 -0.29
C SER A 123 14.84 -12.46 1.10
N SER A 124 16.09 -12.00 1.19
CA SER A 124 16.75 -11.68 2.46
C SER A 124 16.08 -10.56 3.25
N ILE A 125 15.34 -9.66 2.58
CA ILE A 125 14.61 -8.55 3.21
C ILE A 125 13.50 -9.01 4.17
N LEU A 126 13.05 -10.27 4.05
CA LEU A 126 12.01 -10.84 4.91
C LEU A 126 12.40 -10.79 6.38
N ASP A 127 13.69 -10.96 6.68
CA ASP A 127 14.27 -10.99 8.02
C ASP A 127 15.01 -9.68 8.37
N SER A 128 14.72 -8.59 7.66
CA SER A 128 15.32 -7.28 7.92
C SER A 128 14.94 -6.75 9.31
N GLU A 129 15.97 -6.35 10.07
CA GLU A 129 15.80 -5.63 11.34
C GLU A 129 15.61 -4.12 11.16
N ASN A 130 15.72 -3.59 9.96
CA ASN A 130 15.40 -2.20 9.64
C ASN A 130 13.91 -2.03 9.37
N LEU A 131 13.38 -0.81 9.56
CA LEU A 131 12.00 -0.46 9.21
C LEU A 131 11.84 -0.19 7.70
N LEU A 132 12.90 0.23 7.05
CA LEU A 132 12.95 0.57 5.62
C LEU A 132 14.20 -0.06 5.03
N GLU A 133 14.12 -0.49 3.77
CA GLU A 133 15.23 -1.12 3.06
C GLU A 133 15.31 -0.62 1.63
N GLN A 134 16.54 -0.52 1.11
CA GLN A 134 16.79 -0.35 -0.32
C GLN A 134 17.03 -1.70 -0.97
N ILE A 135 16.46 -1.91 -2.15
CA ILE A 135 16.62 -3.11 -2.96
C ILE A 135 17.30 -2.66 -4.25
N ASN A 136 18.44 -3.27 -4.57
CA ASN A 136 19.21 -2.92 -5.77
C ASN A 136 19.02 -3.89 -6.94
N ASN A 137 18.41 -5.05 -6.68
CA ASN A 137 18.30 -6.15 -7.62
C ASN A 137 16.88 -6.76 -7.58
N SER A 138 15.85 -5.90 -7.60
CA SER A 138 14.46 -6.37 -7.67
C SER A 138 14.28 -7.28 -8.90
N PRO A 139 13.60 -8.44 -8.76
CA PRO A 139 13.33 -9.35 -9.87
C PRO A 139 12.34 -8.75 -10.89
N LYS A 140 11.75 -7.59 -10.58
CA LYS A 140 10.85 -6.83 -11.47
C LYS A 140 11.41 -5.44 -11.73
N PRO A 141 11.36 -4.95 -12.99
CA PRO A 141 11.79 -3.59 -13.29
C PRO A 141 10.88 -2.53 -12.63
N PRO A 142 11.39 -1.33 -12.36
CA PRO A 142 12.82 -0.99 -12.21
C PRO A 142 13.50 -1.77 -11.05
N PRO A 143 14.81 -2.07 -11.17
CA PRO A 143 15.50 -2.94 -10.22
C PRO A 143 15.80 -2.26 -8.88
N HIS A 144 15.98 -0.94 -8.87
CA HIS A 144 16.25 -0.16 -7.67
C HIS A 144 14.96 0.33 -7.03
N ARG A 145 14.77 0.03 -5.76
CA ARG A 145 13.56 0.35 -5.00
C ARG A 145 13.91 0.70 -3.57
N ILE A 146 13.03 1.45 -2.92
CA ILE A 146 13.00 1.63 -1.47
C ILE A 146 11.65 1.13 -0.96
N THR A 147 11.61 0.44 0.17
CA THR A 147 10.38 -0.19 0.69
C THR A 147 10.33 -0.20 2.19
N VAL A 148 9.12 -0.19 2.74
CA VAL A 148 8.85 -0.65 4.10
C VAL A 148 9.16 -2.14 4.22
N THR A 149 9.57 -2.57 5.41
CA THR A 149 9.90 -3.97 5.71
C THR A 149 8.76 -4.69 6.45
N ILE A 150 8.90 -6.00 6.65
CA ILE A 150 7.98 -6.76 7.52
C ILE A 150 7.99 -6.21 8.95
N LYS A 151 9.13 -5.70 9.44
CA LYS A 151 9.21 -5.07 10.77
C LYS A 151 8.36 -3.81 10.86
N PHE A 152 8.37 -2.97 9.82
CA PHE A 152 7.49 -1.80 9.73
C PHE A 152 6.03 -2.22 9.73
N LEU A 153 5.67 -3.17 8.84
CA LEU A 153 4.30 -3.66 8.72
C LEU A 153 3.80 -4.31 10.01
N ASN A 154 4.68 -4.96 10.78
CA ASN A 154 4.37 -5.51 12.10
C ASN A 154 4.13 -4.45 13.19
N GLY A 155 4.42 -3.18 12.92
CA GLY A 155 4.15 -2.06 13.82
C GLY A 155 2.81 -1.37 13.58
N ILE A 156 2.11 -1.67 12.49
CA ILE A 156 0.81 -1.06 12.15
C ILE A 156 -0.33 -1.91 12.70
N LYS A 157 -1.52 -1.31 12.89
CA LYS A 157 -2.66 -2.00 13.52
C LYS A 157 -3.29 -3.05 12.60
N LYS A 158 -3.54 -2.70 11.33
CA LYS A 158 -4.24 -3.56 10.38
C LYS A 158 -3.84 -3.26 8.94
N ILE A 159 -3.76 -4.30 8.13
CA ILE A 159 -3.50 -4.24 6.69
C ILE A 159 -4.78 -4.64 5.94
N PHE A 160 -5.12 -3.90 4.89
CA PHE A 160 -6.15 -4.31 3.94
C PHE A 160 -5.50 -4.61 2.59
N PHE A 161 -5.56 -5.88 2.20
CA PHE A 161 -5.12 -6.30 0.89
C PHE A 161 -6.25 -6.09 -0.12
N LEU A 162 -6.02 -5.21 -1.08
CA LEU A 162 -6.99 -4.80 -2.09
C LEU A 162 -6.69 -5.48 -3.43
N LEU A 163 -7.61 -6.31 -3.91
CA LEU A 163 -7.46 -7.08 -5.13
C LEU A 163 -8.63 -6.81 -6.08
N PRO A 164 -8.63 -5.63 -6.74
CA PRO A 164 -9.63 -5.28 -7.74
C PRO A 164 -9.44 -6.13 -9.01
N MET A 165 -10.46 -6.13 -9.85
CA MET A 165 -10.36 -6.60 -11.22
C MET A 165 -9.71 -5.53 -12.08
N VAL A 166 -8.62 -5.88 -12.76
CA VAL A 166 -7.94 -4.99 -13.72
C VAL A 166 -8.18 -5.54 -15.12
N GLY A 167 -8.71 -4.71 -16.03
CA GLY A 167 -9.06 -5.14 -17.38
C GLY A 167 -10.08 -6.29 -17.43
N GLY A 168 -11.01 -6.34 -16.47
CA GLY A 168 -12.03 -7.40 -16.37
C GLY A 168 -11.50 -8.77 -15.90
N LYS A 169 -10.24 -8.86 -15.43
CA LYS A 169 -9.65 -10.11 -14.97
C LYS A 169 -9.44 -10.11 -13.45
N LYS A 170 -9.80 -11.23 -12.81
CA LYS A 170 -9.50 -11.49 -11.40
C LYS A 170 -8.04 -11.90 -11.23
N LYS A 171 -7.43 -11.49 -10.12
CA LYS A 171 -6.12 -12.04 -9.71
C LYS A 171 -6.29 -13.50 -9.29
N SER A 172 -5.36 -14.34 -9.71
CA SER A 172 -5.32 -15.76 -9.33
C SER A 172 -4.78 -15.98 -7.92
N ILE A 173 -3.96 -15.06 -7.41
CA ILE A 173 -3.39 -15.12 -6.07
C ILE A 173 -4.34 -14.48 -5.09
N SER A 174 -4.56 -15.20 -3.98
CA SER A 174 -5.50 -14.79 -2.94
C SER A 174 -4.90 -14.45 -1.56
N LYS A 175 -3.58 -14.44 -1.45
CA LYS A 175 -2.85 -14.10 -0.22
C LYS A 175 -1.37 -13.84 -0.54
N PRO A 176 -0.63 -13.14 0.33
CA PRO A 176 0.82 -13.05 0.22
C PRO A 176 1.47 -14.44 0.21
N HIS A 177 2.69 -14.53 -0.33
CA HIS A 177 3.46 -15.77 -0.34
C HIS A 177 3.70 -16.31 1.08
N SER A 178 3.82 -17.64 1.25
CA SER A 178 3.97 -18.26 2.58
C SER A 178 5.17 -17.72 3.36
N SER A 179 6.31 -17.53 2.69
CA SER A 179 7.53 -16.96 3.30
C SER A 179 7.32 -15.58 3.92
N ILE A 180 6.37 -14.79 3.39
CA ILE A 180 5.96 -13.50 3.94
C ILE A 180 4.99 -13.71 5.11
N LEU A 181 3.98 -14.56 4.92
CA LEU A 181 2.95 -14.83 5.93
C LEU A 181 3.51 -15.44 7.22
N GLU A 182 4.59 -16.21 7.14
CA GLU A 182 5.29 -16.75 8.31
C GLU A 182 5.85 -15.66 9.23
N ARG A 183 6.09 -14.45 8.70
CA ARG A 183 6.72 -13.33 9.41
C ARG A 183 5.77 -12.15 9.64
N LEU A 184 4.70 -12.04 8.85
CA LEU A 184 3.69 -11.02 9.00
C LEU A 184 2.75 -11.38 10.16
N LYS A 185 2.87 -10.66 11.27
CA LYS A 185 2.11 -10.85 12.51
C LYS A 185 0.92 -9.90 12.63
N THR A 186 0.96 -8.78 11.90
CA THR A 186 -0.15 -7.81 11.87
C THR A 186 -1.42 -8.44 11.34
N GLU A 187 -2.55 -8.06 11.95
CA GLU A 187 -3.86 -8.44 11.46
C GLU A 187 -4.05 -7.92 10.03
N TYR A 188 -4.58 -8.76 9.15
CA TYR A 188 -4.93 -8.33 7.82
C TYR A 188 -6.27 -8.90 7.37
N GLU A 189 -6.91 -8.15 6.47
CA GLU A 189 -8.12 -8.55 5.78
C GLU A 189 -7.89 -8.46 4.28
N VAL A 190 -8.58 -9.33 3.52
CA VAL A 190 -8.40 -9.37 2.07
C VAL A 190 -9.73 -9.12 1.38
N PHE A 191 -9.76 -8.08 0.55
CA PHE A 191 -10.89 -7.71 -0.28
C PHE A 191 -10.66 -8.15 -1.72
N TYR A 192 -11.57 -8.96 -2.23
CA TYR A 192 -11.62 -9.35 -3.64
C TYR A 192 -12.79 -8.69 -4.33
N GLN A 193 -12.57 -8.20 -5.53
CA GLN A 193 -13.68 -7.81 -6.38
C GLN A 193 -14.42 -9.05 -6.90
N GLY A 194 -15.72 -9.11 -6.57
CA GLY A 194 -16.65 -10.20 -6.89
C GLY A 194 -17.14 -10.19 -8.32
#